data_AF-A0A920NXZ3-F1
#
_entry.id   AF-A0A920NXZ3-F1
#
_cell.length_a   1.000
_cell.length_b   1.000
_cell.length_c   1.000
_cell.angle_alpha   90.00
_cell.angle_beta   90.00
_cell.angle_gamma   90.00
#
_symmetry.space_group_name_H-M   'P 1'
#
loop_
_entity.id
_entity.type
_entity.pdbx_description
1 polymer ?
#
loop_
_entity_poly.entity_id
_entity_poly.type
_entity_poly.pdbx_seq_one_letter_code
_entity_poly.pdbx_strand_id
1 'polypeptide(L)' 'MKIILANPRGFCAGVGRAIEIVNKVLEQKGPPVYVKHEVVHNQTVVDD' A
#
# COMPACT_ATOMS: atom_id res chain seq x y z
N MET A 1 -23.56 -2.45 -22.92
CA MET A 1 -23.00 -3.27 -21.82
C MET A 1 -23.00 -2.42 -20.55
N LYS A 2 -23.57 -2.92 -19.43
CA LYS A 2 -23.60 -2.20 -18.15
C LYS A 2 -22.59 -2.82 -17.20
N ILE A 3 -21.62 -2.03 -16.73
CA ILE A 3 -20.63 -2.44 -15.73
C ILE A 3 -21.12 -2.00 -14.36
N ILE A 4 -21.07 -2.88 -13.37
CA ILE A 4 -21.48 -2.60 -11.99
C ILE A 4 -20.27 -2.85 -11.09
N LEU A 5 -19.96 -1.89 -10.22
CA LEU A 5 -18.87 -1.99 -9.27
C LEU A 5 -19.40 -2.27 -7.86
N ALA A 6 -18.84 -3.27 -7.20
CA ALA A 6 -19.17 -3.59 -5.82
C ALA A 6 -18.78 -2.46 -4.86
N ASN A 7 -19.48 -2.38 -3.73
CA ASN A 7 -19.15 -1.51 -2.60
C ASN A 7 -19.33 -2.27 -1.27
N PRO A 8 -18.36 -2.24 -0.35
CA PRO A 8 -17.05 -1.58 -0.48
C PRO A 8 -16.10 -2.34 -1.43
N ARG A 9 -15.14 -1.62 -2.02
CA ARG A 9 -14.05 -2.19 -2.82
C ARG A 9 -12.77 -1.41 -2.59
N GLY A 10 -11.62 -2.06 -2.78
CA GLY A 10 -10.31 -1.43 -2.63
C GLY A 10 -9.71 -1.66 -1.25
N PHE A 11 -9.01 -0.65 -0.72
CA PHE A 11 -8.20 -0.77 0.48
C PHE A 11 -9.01 -0.72 1.77
N CYS A 12 -8.64 -1.57 2.72
CA CYS A 12 -9.09 -1.46 4.09
C CYS A 12 -8.20 -0.49 4.87
N ALA A 13 -8.64 -0.10 6.08
CA ALA A 13 -7.87 0.78 6.94
C ALA A 13 -6.46 0.24 7.26
N GLY A 14 -6.31 -1.09 7.38
CA GLY A 14 -5.01 -1.73 7.63
C GLY A 14 -4.03 -1.58 6.48
N VAL A 15 -4.49 -1.80 5.25
CA VAL A 15 -3.69 -1.63 4.03
C VAL A 15 -3.25 -0.18 3.87
N GLY A 16 -4.18 0.77 4.01
CA GLY A 16 -3.87 2.20 3.92
C GLY A 16 -2.81 2.62 4.95
N ARG A 17 -2.95 2.18 6.20
CA ARG A 17 -1.99 2.48 7.26
C ARG A 17 -0.62 1.86 7.02
N ALA A 18 -0.56 0.63 6.49
CA ALA A 18 0.70 -0.06 6.24
C ALA A 18 1.54 0.69 5.19
N ILE A 19 0.91 1.10 4.08
CA ILE A 19 1.55 1.89 3.02
C ILE A 19 2.00 3.26 3.56
N GLU A 20 1.13 3.95 4.30
CA GLU A 20 1.44 5.27 4.86
C GLU A 20 2.66 5.25 5.80
N ILE A 21 2.84 4.18 6.58
CA ILE A 21 4.00 4.05 7.47
C ILE A 21 5.30 3.95 6.66
N VAL A 22 5.33 3.13 5.60
CA VAL A 22 6.54 3.00 4.79
C VAL A 22 6.90 4.34 4.15
N ASN A 23 5.90 5.04 3.58
CA ASN A 23 6.10 6.36 2.97
C ASN A 23 6.61 7.40 3.97
N LYS A 24 6.01 7.48 5.16
CA LYS A 24 6.47 8.39 6.22
C LYS A 24 7.89 8.10 6.68
N VAL A 25 8.28 6.83 6.77
CA VAL A 25 9.64 6.45 7.17
C VAL A 25 10.63 6.81 6.06
N LEU A 26 10.28 6.58 4.79
CA LEU A 26 11.08 7.01 3.64
C LEU A 26 11.28 8.53 3.63
N GLU A 27 10.23 9.32 3.85
CA GLU A 27 10.32 10.78 3.94
C GLU A 27 11.22 11.26 5.09
N GLN A 28 11.12 10.62 6.26
CA GLN A 28 11.84 11.05 7.46
C GLN A 28 13.30 10.57 7.51
N LYS A 29 13.59 9.40 6.93
CA LYS A 29 14.90 8.73 7.06
C LYS A 29 15.68 8.68 5.76
N GLY A 30 15.03 8.92 4.63
CA GLY A 30 15.58 8.68 3.31
C GLY A 30 15.76 7.17 3.02
N PRO A 31 16.08 6.82 1.78
CA PRO A 31 16.40 5.44 1.41
C PRO A 31 17.81 5.03 1.91
N PRO A 32 18.06 3.73 2.19
CA PRO A 32 17.12 2.61 2.08
C PRO A 32 16.28 2.38 3.34
N VAL A 33 15.01 2.02 3.15
CA VAL A 33 14.11 1.52 4.20
C VAL A 33 13.82 0.05 3.92
N TYR A 34 14.04 -0.82 4.91
CA TYR A 34 13.83 -2.25 4.77
C TYR A 34 12.48 -2.66 5.37
N VAL A 35 11.69 -3.41 4.61
CA VAL A 35 10.42 -4.00 5.05
C VAL A 35 10.59 -5.52 5.11
N LYS A 36 10.11 -6.15 6.19
CA LYS A 36 10.12 -7.60 6.30
C LYS A 36 8.94 -8.16 5.49
N HIS A 37 9.26 -8.85 4.40
CA HIS A 37 8.30 -9.28 3.36
C HIS A 37 7.64 -8.08 2.66
N GLU A 38 6.66 -8.36 1.80
CA GLU A 38 5.85 -7.34 1.15
C GLU A 38 4.96 -6.62 2.17
N VAL A 39 4.88 -5.29 2.08
CA VAL A 39 4.01 -4.48 2.95
C VAL A 39 2.53 -4.83 2.75
N VAL A 40 2.15 -5.12 1.50
CA VAL A 40 0.86 -5.68 1.09
C VAL A 40 1.07 -6.58 -0.13
N HIS A 41 0.24 -7.62 -0.30
CA HIS A 41 0.30 -8.51 -1.46
C HIS A 41 -0.34 -7.86 -2.70
N ASN A 42 0.33 -6.84 -3.22
CA ASN A 42 -0.04 -6.16 -4.45
C ASN A 42 1.23 -5.73 -5.17
N GLN A 43 1.53 -6.35 -6.30
CA GLN A 43 2.75 -6.11 -7.07
C GLN A 43 2.94 -4.63 -7.42
N THR A 44 1.86 -3.95 -7.86
CA THR A 44 1.92 -2.53 -8.22
C THR A 44 2.25 -1.64 -7.03
N VAL A 45 1.86 -2.02 -5.81
CA VAL A 45 2.21 -1.26 -4.59
C VAL A 45 3.63 -1.56 -4.12
N VAL A 46 4.15 -2.76 -4.39
CA VAL A 46 5.52 -3.15 -4.01
C VAL A 46 6.56 -2.56 -4.95
N ASP A 47 6.20 -2.33 -6.22
CA ASP A 47 7.09 -1.79 -7.26
C ASP A 47 7.12 -0.25 -7.32
N ASP A 48 6.23 0.44 -6.60
CA ASP A 48 6.14 1.91 -6.49
C ASP A 48 7.14 2.48 -5.47
#